data_AF-A0A9D6UDZ7-F1
#
_entry.id   AF-A0A9D6UDZ7-F1
#
_cell.length_a   1.000
_cell.length_b   1.000
_cell.length_c   1.000
_cell.angle_alpha   90.00
_cell.angle_beta   90.00
_cell.angle_gamma   90.00
#
_symmetry.space_group_name_H-M   'P 1'
#
loop_
_entity.id
_entity.type
_entity.pdbx_description
1 polymer ?
#
loop_
_entity_poly.entity_id
_entity_poly.type
_entity_poly.pdbx_seq_one_letter_code
_entity_poly.pdbx_strand_id
1 'polypeptide(L)'
;MSYSVGFPPAATRDAKLLILGSLPGQRSLERQQYYAQPRNAFWTLMGCLFGFDADACYADRLQSLNARGVALWDVCASAHRPGSLDQRIELSTVRANDFELFFEMHPDITLIGFNGATAASLYQRLVLPRLSVRAAAIASRRLPSTSPAHATLTFAQKQEKWRSALAPFLE
;
A
#
# COMPACT_ATOMS: atom_id res chain seq x y z
N MET A 1 -4.95 21.29 14.61
CA MET A 1 -4.03 20.27 14.02
C MET A 1 -4.80 19.50 12.97
N SER A 2 -4.39 19.53 11.70
CA SER A 2 -5.10 18.85 10.62
C SER A 2 -4.67 17.38 10.57
N TYR A 3 -5.54 16.47 10.99
CA TYR A 3 -5.29 15.03 10.90
C TYR A 3 -5.57 14.53 9.47
N SER A 4 -4.67 13.70 8.96
CA SER A 4 -4.91 12.89 7.77
C SER A 4 -5.49 11.55 8.22
N VAL A 5 -6.64 11.17 7.66
CA VAL A 5 -7.32 9.89 7.93
C VAL A 5 -7.15 8.98 6.72
N GLY A 6 -6.79 7.72 6.96
CA GLY A 6 -6.65 6.69 5.95
C GLY A 6 -8.00 6.26 5.36
N PHE A 7 -7.95 5.43 4.32
CA PHE A 7 -9.16 4.83 3.74
C PHE A 7 -9.41 3.42 4.31
N PRO A 8 -10.65 2.90 4.22
CA PRO A 8 -10.91 1.48 4.38
C PRO A 8 -10.09 0.65 3.39
N PRO A 9 -9.70 -0.59 3.73
CA PRO A 9 -8.97 -1.44 2.80
C PRO A 9 -9.80 -1.70 1.55
N ALA A 10 -9.18 -1.59 0.38
CA ALA A 10 -9.78 -2.06 -0.85
C ALA A 10 -9.30 -3.48 -1.11
N ALA A 11 -10.14 -4.45 -0.77
CA ALA A 11 -9.75 -5.86 -0.76
C ALA A 11 -10.97 -6.76 -1.00
N THR A 12 -10.70 -7.98 -1.45
CA THR A 12 -11.66 -9.10 -1.47
C THR A 12 -11.21 -10.15 -0.46
N ARG A 13 -12.14 -11.00 0.00
CA ARG A 13 -11.84 -12.04 1.00
C ARG A 13 -10.71 -12.99 0.59
N ASP A 14 -10.61 -13.27 -0.71
CA ASP A 14 -9.63 -14.15 -1.36
C ASP A 14 -8.33 -13.43 -1.76
N ALA A 15 -8.11 -12.20 -1.27
CA ALA A 15 -6.86 -11.49 -1.48
C ALA A 15 -5.67 -12.30 -0.93
N LYS A 16 -4.58 -12.32 -1.70
CA LYS A 16 -3.35 -13.08 -1.45
C LYS A 16 -2.14 -12.17 -1.26
N LEU A 17 -2.16 -11.01 -1.92
CA LEU A 17 -1.15 -9.95 -1.80
C LEU A 17 -1.77 -8.70 -1.19
N LEU A 18 -1.17 -8.18 -0.13
CA LEU A 18 -1.51 -6.87 0.44
C LEU A 18 -0.42 -5.85 0.09
N ILE A 19 -0.78 -4.79 -0.65
CA ILE A 19 0.10 -3.64 -0.84
C ILE A 19 -0.22 -2.55 0.19
N LEU A 20 0.81 -2.13 0.92
CA LEU A 20 0.70 -1.12 1.98
C LEU A 20 1.40 0.18 1.62
N GLY A 21 0.63 1.26 1.56
CA GLY A 21 1.15 2.62 1.71
C GLY A 21 1.40 2.99 3.17
N SER A 22 1.97 4.16 3.39
CA SER A 22 2.15 4.75 4.72
C SER A 22 0.86 5.43 5.18
N LEU A 23 0.41 6.44 4.44
CA LEU A 23 -0.81 7.21 4.65
C LEU A 23 -1.21 7.93 3.34
N PRO A 24 -2.50 8.01 2.95
CA PRO A 24 -2.89 8.57 1.66
C PRO A 24 -2.40 10.00 1.47
N GLY A 25 -1.78 10.32 0.35
CA GLY A 25 -1.36 11.69 0.05
C GLY A 25 -2.54 12.66 -0.11
N GLN A 26 -2.27 13.97 -0.12
CA GLN A 26 -3.31 15.01 -0.20
C GLN A 26 -4.29 14.81 -1.37
N ARG A 27 -3.78 14.58 -2.59
CA ARG A 27 -4.63 14.33 -3.77
C ARG A 27 -5.50 13.08 -3.63
N SER A 28 -4.98 12.06 -2.95
CA SER A 28 -5.73 10.86 -2.63
C SER A 28 -6.87 11.18 -1.67
N LEU A 29 -6.61 11.94 -0.61
CA LEU A 29 -7.62 12.37 0.37
C LEU A 29 -8.70 13.23 -0.29
N GLU A 30 -8.34 14.18 -1.14
CA GLU A 30 -9.28 15.02 -1.88
C GLU A 30 -10.20 14.22 -2.80
N ARG A 31 -9.67 13.17 -3.44
CA ARG A 31 -10.42 12.34 -4.40
C ARG A 31 -11.05 11.10 -3.78
N GLN A 32 -10.76 10.79 -2.52
CA GLN A 32 -11.11 9.52 -1.87
C GLN A 32 -10.67 8.30 -2.70
N GLN A 33 -9.43 8.34 -3.20
CA GLN A 33 -8.88 7.35 -4.12
C GLN A 33 -7.44 7.00 -3.76
N TYR A 34 -7.12 5.70 -3.71
CA TYR A 34 -5.74 5.25 -3.61
C TYR A 34 -4.88 5.75 -4.77
N TYR A 35 -3.71 6.30 -4.44
CA TYR A 35 -2.70 6.75 -5.41
C TYR A 35 -3.23 7.73 -6.49
N ALA A 36 -4.09 8.68 -6.12
CA ALA A 36 -4.80 9.55 -7.05
C ALA A 36 -3.95 10.68 -7.66
N GLN A 37 -2.73 10.89 -7.16
CA GLN A 37 -1.79 11.86 -7.72
C GLN A 37 -1.36 11.41 -9.13
N PRO A 38 -1.60 12.18 -10.22
CA PRO A 38 -1.34 11.71 -11.59
C PRO A 38 0.11 11.31 -11.87
N ARG A 39 1.09 11.92 -11.17
CA ARG A 39 2.50 11.56 -11.27
C ARG A 39 2.91 10.36 -10.40
N ASN A 40 1.98 9.73 -9.69
CA ASN A 40 2.26 8.52 -8.92
C ASN A 40 2.26 7.33 -9.88
N ALA A 41 3.38 6.61 -9.93
CA ALA A 41 3.57 5.50 -10.87
C ALA A 41 2.81 4.22 -10.50
N PHE A 42 2.02 4.22 -9.40
CA PHE A 42 1.39 3.03 -8.87
C PHE A 42 0.49 2.32 -9.89
N TRP A 43 -0.49 3.04 -10.44
CA TRP A 43 -1.46 2.44 -11.36
C TRP A 43 -0.80 1.95 -12.66
N THR A 44 0.15 2.72 -13.21
CA THR A 44 0.95 2.29 -14.36
C THR A 44 1.75 1.03 -14.05
N LEU A 45 2.41 0.96 -12.89
CA LEU A 45 3.22 -0.19 -12.49
C LEU A 45 2.35 -1.42 -12.28
N MET A 46 1.22 -1.29 -11.58
CA MET A 46 0.25 -2.37 -11.42
C MET A 46 -0.31 -2.84 -12.76
N GLY A 47 -0.68 -1.91 -13.65
CA GLY A 47 -1.14 -2.22 -15.01
C GLY A 47 -0.12 -3.06 -15.78
N CYS A 48 1.18 -2.73 -15.69
CA CYS A 48 2.25 -3.50 -16.32
C CYS A 48 2.50 -4.88 -15.68
N LEU A 49 2.32 -5.03 -14.36
CA LEU A 49 2.56 -6.30 -13.68
C LEU A 49 1.38 -7.27 -13.83
N PHE A 50 0.18 -6.73 -13.85
CA PHE A 50 -1.05 -7.49 -13.76
C PHE A 50 -1.83 -7.55 -15.09
N GLY A 51 -1.56 -6.63 -16.03
CA GLY A 51 -2.15 -6.63 -17.36
C GLY A 51 -3.51 -5.93 -17.43
N PHE A 52 -3.62 -4.72 -16.89
CA PHE A 52 -4.83 -3.89 -17.02
C PHE A 52 -4.49 -2.46 -17.46
N ASP A 53 -5.50 -1.77 -17.99
CA ASP A 53 -5.37 -0.38 -18.40
C ASP A 53 -5.26 0.56 -17.19
N ALA A 54 -4.10 1.21 -17.05
CA ALA A 54 -3.82 2.14 -15.97
C ALA A 54 -4.55 3.49 -16.12
N ASP A 55 -5.06 3.80 -17.31
CA ASP A 55 -5.79 5.03 -17.62
C ASP A 55 -7.32 4.84 -17.52
N ALA A 56 -7.79 3.62 -17.28
CA ALA A 56 -9.18 3.33 -16.96
C ALA A 56 -9.65 4.09 -15.72
N CYS A 57 -10.97 4.18 -15.53
CA CYS A 57 -11.51 4.88 -14.37
C CYS A 57 -11.06 4.20 -13.06
N TYR A 58 -11.07 4.94 -11.95
CA TYR A 58 -10.58 4.42 -10.67
C TYR A 58 -11.26 3.13 -10.23
N ALA A 59 -12.58 3.02 -10.42
CA ALA A 59 -13.34 1.82 -10.07
C ALA A 59 -12.86 0.60 -10.87
N ASP A 60 -12.68 0.73 -12.18
CA ASP A 60 -12.26 -0.37 -13.06
C ASP A 60 -10.84 -0.84 -12.74
N ARG A 61 -9.92 0.09 -12.44
CA ARG A 61 -8.55 -0.24 -12.05
C ARG A 61 -8.52 -0.98 -10.72
N LEU A 62 -9.30 -0.52 -9.74
CA LEU A 62 -9.38 -1.16 -8.44
C LEU A 62 -10.03 -2.54 -8.53
N GLN A 63 -11.10 -2.69 -9.30
CA GLN A 63 -11.72 -3.98 -9.58
C GLN A 63 -10.74 -4.94 -10.27
N SER A 64 -10.03 -4.47 -11.30
CA SER A 64 -9.02 -5.25 -12.03
C SER A 64 -7.88 -5.71 -11.14
N LEU A 65 -7.50 -4.91 -10.16
CA LEU A 65 -6.46 -5.23 -9.19
C LEU A 65 -6.95 -6.26 -8.16
N ASN A 66 -8.12 -6.04 -7.59
CA ASN A 66 -8.76 -6.94 -6.63
C ASN A 66 -9.09 -8.30 -7.24
N ALA A 67 -9.56 -8.35 -8.49
CA ALA A 67 -9.85 -9.59 -9.22
C ALA A 67 -8.62 -10.49 -9.42
N ARG A 68 -7.42 -9.94 -9.22
CA ARG A 68 -6.15 -10.68 -9.25
C ARG A 68 -5.63 -11.01 -7.86
N GLY A 69 -6.45 -10.86 -6.82
CA GLY A 69 -6.09 -11.16 -5.43
C GLY A 69 -5.17 -10.12 -4.78
N VAL A 70 -5.15 -8.88 -5.29
CA VAL A 70 -4.33 -7.80 -4.73
C VAL A 70 -5.20 -6.84 -3.93
N ALA A 71 -4.93 -6.72 -2.63
CA ALA A 71 -5.53 -5.76 -1.72
C ALA A 71 -4.69 -4.49 -1.59
N LEU A 72 -5.35 -3.35 -1.38
CA LEU A 72 -4.72 -2.07 -1.05
C LEU A 72 -5.11 -1.59 0.34
N TRP A 73 -4.12 -1.13 1.10
CA TRP A 73 -4.38 -0.39 2.32
C TRP A 73 -3.20 0.53 2.68
N ASP A 74 -3.31 1.20 3.82
CA ASP A 74 -2.23 1.98 4.42
C ASP A 74 -1.94 1.46 5.83
N VAL A 75 -0.72 1.67 6.33
CA VAL A 75 -0.38 1.31 7.71
C VAL A 75 -1.10 2.22 8.70
N CYS A 76 -1.18 3.52 8.40
CA CYS A 76 -1.82 4.49 9.26
C CYS A 76 -3.34 4.56 9.02
N ALA A 77 -4.13 4.28 10.07
CA ALA A 77 -5.53 4.67 10.13
C ALA A 77 -5.68 6.19 10.21
N SER A 78 -4.79 6.85 10.97
CA SER A 78 -4.74 8.30 11.05
C SER A 78 -3.39 8.78 11.59
N ALA A 79 -2.96 9.97 11.21
CA ALA A 79 -1.83 10.65 11.82
C ALA A 79 -1.92 12.17 11.60
N HIS A 80 -1.25 12.94 12.45
CA HIS A 80 -0.95 14.32 12.13
C HIS A 80 0.19 14.35 11.10
N ARG A 81 -0.08 14.95 9.94
CA ARG A 81 0.90 15.12 8.86
C ARG A 81 0.63 16.44 8.15
N PRO A 82 1.42 17.49 8.43
CA PRO A 82 1.37 18.73 7.67
C PRO A 82 1.77 18.48 6.20
N GLY A 83 0.83 18.66 5.27
CA GLY A 83 1.03 18.36 3.85
C GLY A 83 1.05 16.86 3.55
N SER A 84 1.77 16.47 2.49
CA SER A 84 1.70 15.09 1.96
C SER A 84 3.01 14.30 2.00
N LEU A 85 4.08 14.86 2.59
CA LEU A 85 5.36 14.18 2.67
C LEU A 85 5.40 13.26 3.88
N ASP A 86 5.79 12.01 3.66
CA ASP A 86 5.90 11.00 4.72
C ASP A 86 6.86 11.38 5.85
N GLN A 87 7.92 12.14 5.53
CA GLN A 87 8.86 12.66 6.54
C GLN A 87 8.20 13.61 7.55
N ARG A 88 7.01 14.12 7.24
CA ARG A 88 6.22 15.00 8.11
C ARG A 88 5.17 14.24 8.94
N ILE A 89 5.14 12.91 8.88
CA ILE A 89 4.28 12.11 9.75
C ILE A 89 4.84 12.21 11.17
N GLU A 90 4.05 12.77 12.07
CA GLU A 90 4.41 12.83 13.49
C GLU A 90 4.15 11.47 14.15
N LEU A 91 5.22 10.71 14.36
CA LEU A 91 5.17 9.32 14.85
C LEU A 91 4.39 9.15 16.15
N SER A 92 4.41 10.13 17.05
CA SER A 92 3.67 10.12 18.32
C SER A 92 2.14 10.19 18.14
N THR A 93 1.68 10.65 16.97
CA THR A 93 0.25 10.83 16.66
C THR A 93 -0.32 9.68 15.82
N VAL A 94 0.52 8.75 15.37
CA VAL A 94 0.13 7.67 14.47
C VAL A 94 -0.78 6.69 15.19
N ARG A 95 -1.95 6.45 14.59
CA ARG A 95 -2.80 5.31 14.89
C ARG A 95 -2.70 4.34 13.71
N ALA A 96 -2.20 3.13 13.98
CA ALA A 96 -2.16 2.08 12.98
C ALA A 96 -3.57 1.51 12.75
N ASN A 97 -3.79 0.99 11.55
CA ASN A 97 -4.98 0.21 11.22
C ASN A 97 -5.02 -1.12 12.01
N ASP A 98 -6.21 -1.73 12.11
CA ASP A 98 -6.40 -3.03 12.77
C ASP A 98 -6.04 -4.17 11.81
N PHE A 99 -4.77 -4.55 11.83
CA PHE A 99 -4.26 -5.61 10.97
C PHE A 99 -4.66 -7.01 11.43
N GLU A 100 -4.87 -7.24 12.72
CA GLU A 100 -5.26 -8.57 13.21
C GLU A 100 -6.63 -8.94 12.64
N LEU A 101 -7.62 -8.05 12.82
CA LEU A 101 -8.96 -8.24 12.26
C LEU A 101 -8.92 -8.32 10.72
N PHE A 102 -8.06 -7.52 10.08
CA PHE A 102 -7.91 -7.58 8.63
C PHE A 102 -7.44 -8.95 8.14
N PHE A 103 -6.41 -9.54 8.77
CA PHE A 103 -5.91 -10.86 8.39
C PHE A 103 -6.88 -12.00 8.74
N GLU A 104 -7.72 -11.86 9.76
CA GLU A 104 -8.82 -12.79 10.02
C GLU A 104 -9.86 -12.78 8.89
N MET A 105 -10.19 -11.60 8.38
CA MET A 105 -11.14 -11.44 7.27
C MET A 105 -10.57 -11.89 5.92
N HIS A 106 -9.25 -11.88 5.76
CA HIS A 106 -8.52 -12.13 4.51
C HIS A 106 -7.47 -13.25 4.73
N PRO A 107 -7.93 -14.49 5.00
CA PRO A 107 -7.07 -15.57 5.49
C PRO A 107 -6.04 -16.08 4.47
N ASP A 108 -6.21 -15.72 3.19
CA ASP A 108 -5.40 -16.18 2.07
C ASP A 108 -4.20 -15.26 1.78
N ILE A 109 -4.04 -14.17 2.54
CA ILE A 109 -2.90 -13.27 2.41
C ILE A 109 -1.62 -13.99 2.84
N THR A 110 -0.70 -14.13 1.90
CA THR A 110 0.61 -14.77 2.12
C THR A 110 1.77 -13.81 1.92
N LEU A 111 1.53 -12.65 1.30
CA LEU A 111 2.56 -11.66 0.99
C LEU A 111 2.10 -10.23 1.27
N ILE A 112 2.98 -9.44 1.92
CA ILE A 112 2.81 -8.00 2.13
C ILE A 112 3.89 -7.23 1.36
N GLY A 113 3.48 -6.32 0.48
CA GLY A 113 4.36 -5.39 -0.23
C GLY A 113 4.29 -3.98 0.34
N PHE A 114 5.35 -3.51 1.00
CA PHE A 114 5.41 -2.13 1.50
C PHE A 114 5.84 -1.17 0.40
N ASN A 115 4.94 -0.28 -0.03
CA ASN A 115 5.22 0.77 -1.01
C ASN A 115 6.03 1.92 -0.36
N GLY A 116 7.33 1.69 -0.17
CA GLY A 116 8.27 2.64 0.41
C GLY A 116 8.77 2.25 1.81
N ALA A 117 9.82 2.96 2.24
CA ALA A 117 10.49 2.69 3.53
C ALA A 117 9.59 2.99 4.74
N THR A 118 8.84 4.09 4.66
CA THR A 118 8.00 4.58 5.76
C THR A 118 6.93 3.55 6.14
N ALA A 119 6.24 2.98 5.15
CA ALA A 119 5.24 1.93 5.39
C ALA A 119 5.86 0.74 6.13
N ALA A 120 7.00 0.24 5.65
CA ALA A 120 7.70 -0.88 6.30
C ALA A 120 8.11 -0.57 7.75
N SER A 121 8.69 0.62 8.00
CA SER A 121 9.12 1.02 9.34
C SER A 121 7.96 1.21 10.31
N LEU A 122 6.85 1.80 9.87
CA LEU A 122 5.65 1.97 10.69
C LEU A 122 5.03 0.61 11.02
N TYR A 123 4.93 -0.29 10.05
CA TYR A 123 4.39 -1.63 10.27
C TYR A 123 5.24 -2.41 11.28
N GLN A 124 6.56 -2.44 11.09
CA GLN A 124 7.49 -3.13 12.00
C GLN A 124 7.40 -2.60 13.43
N ARG A 125 7.22 -1.29 13.61
CA ARG A 125 7.20 -0.65 14.93
C ARG A 125 5.85 -0.74 15.63
N LEU A 126 4.75 -0.58 14.90
CA LEU A 126 3.42 -0.35 15.47
C LEU A 126 2.47 -1.54 15.31
N VAL A 127 2.64 -2.33 14.24
CA VAL A 127 1.73 -3.40 13.87
C VAL A 127 2.30 -4.75 14.27
N LEU A 128 3.49 -5.11 13.76
CA LEU A 128 4.09 -6.43 13.94
C LEU A 128 4.14 -6.93 15.40
N PRO A 129 4.47 -6.11 16.42
CA PRO A 129 4.52 -6.56 17.81
C PRO A 129 3.16 -6.91 18.42
N ARG A 130 2.06 -6.57 17.74
CA ARG A 130 0.68 -6.76 18.22
C ARG A 130 -0.04 -7.90 17.51
N LEU A 131 0.57 -8.46 16.47
CA LEU A 131 -0.03 -9.51 15.67
C LEU A 131 0.07 -10.88 16.35
N SER A 132 -0.90 -11.75 16.06
CA SER A 132 -0.78 -13.18 16.37
C SER A 132 0.41 -13.81 15.63
N VAL A 133 0.89 -14.94 16.13
CA VAL A 133 2.01 -15.68 15.52
C VAL A 133 1.75 -15.99 14.04
N ARG A 134 0.51 -16.37 13.70
CA ARG A 134 0.11 -16.64 12.31
C ARG A 134 0.23 -15.39 11.44
N ALA A 135 -0.37 -14.27 11.85
CA ALA A 135 -0.34 -13.02 11.09
C ALA A 135 1.08 -12.44 10.99
N ALA A 136 1.87 -12.54 12.06
CA ALA A 136 3.27 -12.11 12.08
C ALA A 136 4.18 -12.94 11.17
N ALA A 137 3.79 -14.18 10.83
CA ALA A 137 4.54 -15.06 9.94
C ALA A 137 4.32 -14.77 8.43
N ILE A 138 3.38 -13.89 8.08
CA ILE A 138 3.13 -13.52 6.68
C ILE A 138 4.39 -12.89 6.09
N ALA A 139 4.81 -13.38 4.92
CA ALA A 139 6.01 -12.89 4.27
C ALA A 139 5.84 -11.42 3.89
N SER A 140 6.90 -10.62 4.02
CA SER A 140 6.85 -9.22 3.63
C SER A 140 8.07 -8.78 2.80
N ARG A 141 7.85 -7.79 1.95
CA ARG A 141 8.85 -7.24 1.01
C ARG A 141 8.75 -5.74 0.99
N ARG A 142 9.90 -5.07 1.04
CA ARG A 142 9.98 -3.61 0.86
C ARG A 142 10.13 -3.29 -0.62
N LEU A 143 9.25 -2.46 -1.12
CA LEU A 143 9.20 -2.02 -2.52
C LEU A 143 9.67 -0.57 -2.64
N PRO A 144 10.28 -0.17 -3.78
CA PRO A 144 10.53 1.23 -4.07
C PRO A 144 9.24 2.04 -4.07
N SER A 145 9.28 3.25 -3.51
CA SER A 145 8.07 4.09 -3.48
C SER A 145 7.63 4.51 -4.88
N THR A 146 6.33 4.40 -5.15
CA THR A 146 5.70 4.87 -6.39
C THR A 146 5.43 6.38 -6.41
N SER A 147 5.65 7.07 -5.29
CA SER A 147 5.50 8.52 -5.18
C SER A 147 6.46 9.27 -6.10
N PRO A 148 6.04 10.42 -6.69
CA PRO A 148 6.93 11.28 -7.46
C PRO A 148 8.09 11.85 -6.62
N ALA A 149 7.96 11.90 -5.29
CA ALA A 149 9.04 12.33 -4.40
C ALA A 149 10.22 11.33 -4.39
N HIS A 150 10.00 10.09 -4.83
CA HIS A 150 11.05 9.07 -4.95
C HIS A 150 11.57 9.00 -6.39
N ALA A 151 12.33 10.01 -6.79
CA ALA A 151 12.86 10.19 -8.15
C ALA A 151 14.25 9.56 -8.38
N THR A 152 14.79 8.83 -7.40
CA THR A 152 16.12 8.19 -7.49
C THR A 152 16.17 6.99 -8.43
N LEU A 153 15.01 6.47 -8.85
CA LEU A 153 14.89 5.31 -9.75
C LEU A 153 14.02 5.67 -10.95
N THR A 154 14.42 5.21 -12.12
CA THR A 154 13.60 5.28 -13.33
C THR A 154 12.37 4.36 -13.20
N PHE A 155 11.35 4.58 -14.03
CA PHE A 155 10.17 3.72 -14.05
C PHE A 155 10.54 2.25 -14.30
N ALA A 156 11.38 1.97 -15.30
CA ALA A 156 11.84 0.61 -15.62
C ALA A 156 12.54 -0.06 -14.42
N GLN A 157 13.40 0.67 -13.70
CA GLN A 157 14.05 0.16 -12.49
C GLN A 157 13.05 -0.13 -11.36
N LYS A 158 12.02 0.70 -11.20
CA LYS A 158 10.94 0.44 -10.23
C LYS A 158 10.17 -0.80 -10.63
N GLN A 159 9.76 -0.92 -11.90
CA GLN A 159 9.02 -2.05 -12.43
C GLN A 159 9.79 -3.36 -12.20
N GLU A 160 11.09 -3.41 -12.51
CA GLU A 160 11.91 -4.60 -12.31
C GLU A 160 12.02 -4.98 -10.83
N LYS A 161 12.28 -4.00 -9.95
CA LYS A 161 12.34 -4.25 -8.51
C LYS A 161 11.02 -4.73 -7.94
N TRP A 162 9.89 -4.19 -8.41
CA TRP A 162 8.56 -4.66 -8.00
C TRP A 162 8.28 -6.06 -8.54
N ARG A 163 8.59 -6.35 -9.80
CA ARG A 163 8.44 -7.68 -10.40
C ARG A 163 9.22 -8.73 -9.62
N SER A 164 10.51 -8.48 -9.36
CA SER A 164 11.38 -9.40 -8.62
C SER A 164 10.89 -9.61 -7.18
N ALA A 165 10.49 -8.54 -6.48
CA ALA A 165 10.01 -8.65 -5.10
C ALA A 165 8.66 -9.37 -4.98
N LEU A 166 7.80 -9.25 -6.01
CA LEU A 166 6.48 -9.87 -6.07
C LEU A 166 6.47 -11.18 -6.87
N ALA A 167 7.63 -11.67 -7.34
CA ALA A 167 7.73 -12.90 -8.13
C ALA A 167 6.99 -14.10 -7.51
N PRO A 168 7.06 -14.36 -6.18
CA PRO A 168 6.30 -15.45 -5.55
C PRO A 168 4.78 -15.35 -5.67
N PHE A 169 4.25 -14.20 -6.08
CA PHE A 169 2.83 -13.95 -6.31
C PHE A 169 2.46 -13.82 -7.79
N LEU A 170 3.42 -13.51 -8.66
CA LEU A 170 3.20 -13.30 -10.09
C LEU A 170 3.36 -14.59 -10.92
N GLU A 171 4.00 -15.62 -10.35
CA GLU A 171 4.15 -16.97 -10.91
C GLU A 171 2.93 -17.85 -10.59
#